data_AF-A0A2X2V0A3-F1
#
_entry.id   AF-A0A2X2V0A3-F1
#
_cell.length_a   1.000
_cell.length_b   1.000
_cell.length_c   1.000
_cell.angle_alpha   90.00
_cell.angle_beta   90.00
_cell.angle_gamma   90.00
#
_symmetry.space_group_name_H-M   'P 1'
#
loop_
_entity.id
_entity.type
_entity.pdbx_description
1 polymer ?
#
loop_
_entity_poly.entity_id
_entity_poly.type
_entity_poly.pdbx_seq_one_letter_code
_entity_poly.pdbx_strand_id
1 'polypeptide(L)' 'MAYCSTNLFWITRRAPFGVATLLDQDVEIDFSSQTTPNDVVTVIATQPLTGNETWQKIMPGEWRLFCLGERIV' A
#
# COMPACT_ATOMS: atom_id res chain seq x y z
N MET A 1 -4.34 -5.34 -11.88
CA MET A 1 -5.77 -5.19 -11.50
C MET A 1 -5.98 -5.96 -10.20
N ALA A 2 -6.80 -5.42 -9.29
CA ALA A 2 -7.15 -6.06 -8.04
C ALA A 2 -8.66 -5.98 -7.83
N TYR A 3 -9.30 -7.12 -7.58
CA TYR A 3 -10.74 -7.23 -7.35
C TYR A 3 -11.02 -7.65 -5.92
N CYS A 4 -11.97 -7.00 -5.25
CA CYS A 4 -12.32 -7.28 -3.87
C CYS A 4 -13.56 -8.17 -3.78
N SER A 5 -13.39 -9.39 -3.28
CA SER A 5 -14.52 -10.25 -2.92
C SER A 5 -15.03 -9.99 -1.49
N THR A 6 -14.12 -9.79 -0.53
CA THR A 6 -14.47 -9.67 0.90
C THR A 6 -13.78 -8.49 1.58
N ASN A 7 -12.45 -8.53 1.71
CA ASN A 7 -11.66 -7.46 2.26
C ASN A 7 -10.39 -7.29 1.45
N LEU A 8 -10.18 -6.08 0.96
CA LEU A 8 -9.01 -5.72 0.19
C LEU A 8 -8.71 -4.24 0.41
N PHE A 9 -7.45 -3.94 0.64
CA PHE A 9 -6.94 -2.62 0.93
C PHE A 9 -5.71 -2.37 0.08
N TRP A 10 -5.42 -1.10 -0.20
CA TRP A 10 -4.22 -0.71 -0.91
C TRP A 10 -3.65 0.60 -0.37
N ILE A 11 -2.37 0.83 -0.64
CA ILE A 11 -1.68 2.09 -0.40
C ILE A 11 -0.63 2.28 -1.48
N THR A 12 -0.44 3.52 -1.94
CA THR A 12 0.67 3.88 -2.85
C THR A 12 1.71 4.68 -2.08
N ARG A 13 2.93 4.17 -2.04
CA ARG A 13 4.12 4.85 -1.49
C ARG A 13 4.93 5.48 -2.62
N ARG A 14 5.46 6.67 -2.37
CA ARG A 14 6.31 7.42 -3.30
C ARG A 14 7.62 7.77 -2.62
N ALA A 15 8.74 7.63 -3.32
CA ALA A 15 10.04 7.93 -2.76
C ALA A 15 10.14 9.41 -2.32
N PRO A 16 10.90 9.70 -1.25
CA PRO A 16 11.53 8.74 -0.35
C PRO A 16 10.49 8.04 0.54
N PHE A 17 10.56 6.71 0.65
CA PHE A 17 9.65 5.99 1.55
C PHE A 17 10.06 6.29 2.99
N GLY A 18 9.11 6.78 3.79
CA GLY A 18 9.33 7.01 5.22
C GLY A 18 9.35 5.71 6.03
N VAL A 19 9.33 5.87 7.35
CA VAL A 19 9.21 4.74 8.30
C VAL A 19 7.77 4.24 8.29
N ALA A 20 7.59 2.91 8.22
CA ALA A 20 6.29 2.28 8.35
C ALA A 20 6.25 1.40 9.61
N THR A 21 5.23 1.59 10.44
CA THR A 21 5.04 0.84 11.69
C THR A 21 4.10 -0.33 11.44
N LEU A 22 4.62 -1.56 11.48
CA LEU A 22 3.84 -2.77 11.25
C LEU A 22 2.86 -3.02 12.40
N LEU A 23 1.59 -3.25 12.07
CA LEU A 23 0.51 -3.49 13.04
C LEU A 23 0.67 -4.82 13.78
N ASP A 24 1.24 -5.84 13.14
CA ASP A 24 1.25 -7.20 13.68
C ASP A 24 2.42 -7.48 14.65
N GLN A 25 3.50 -6.66 14.61
CA GLN A 25 4.73 -6.97 15.36
C GLN A 25 5.34 -5.79 16.13
N ASP A 26 4.69 -4.63 16.21
CA ASP A 26 5.28 -3.41 16.82
C ASP A 26 6.70 -3.11 16.29
N VAL A 27 6.98 -3.50 15.05
CA VAL A 27 8.28 -3.27 14.38
C VAL A 27 8.13 -2.09 13.44
N GLU A 28 9.07 -1.16 13.53
CA GLU A 28 9.25 -0.10 12.55
C GLU A 28 10.26 -0.54 11.48
N ILE A 29 9.89 -0.37 10.22
CA ILE A 29 10.78 -0.61 9.08
C ILE A 29 11.02 0.71 8.38
N ASP A 30 12.30 1.11 8.33
CA ASP A 30 12.76 2.24 7.54
C ASP A 30 13.02 1.79 6.10
N PHE A 31 12.18 2.28 5.18
CA PHE A 31 12.30 2.00 3.75
C PHE A 31 13.09 3.07 2.99
N SER A 32 13.60 4.10 3.67
CA SER A 32 14.23 5.28 3.03
C SER A 32 15.43 4.92 2.15
N SER A 33 16.21 3.91 2.56
CA SER A 33 17.40 3.43 1.83
C SER A 33 17.11 2.42 0.72
N GLN A 34 15.86 1.95 0.60
CA GLN A 34 15.49 0.84 -0.28
C GLN A 34 14.85 1.30 -1.60
N THR A 35 14.89 2.61 -1.88
CA THR A 35 14.22 3.20 -3.05
C THR A 35 15.13 4.11 -3.85
N THR A 36 14.85 4.22 -5.14
CA THR A 36 15.33 5.31 -5.98
C THR A 36 14.40 6.52 -5.84
N PRO A 37 14.87 7.76 -6.13
CA PRO A 37 14.06 8.98 -5.98
C PRO A 37 12.74 9.00 -6.78
N ASN A 38 12.58 8.11 -7.76
CA ASN A 38 11.40 8.05 -8.63
C ASN A 38 10.50 6.84 -8.36
N ASP A 39 10.78 6.05 -7.31
CA ASP A 39 10.01 4.83 -7.06
C ASP A 39 8.58 5.15 -6.60
N VAL A 40 7.61 4.50 -7.26
CA VAL A 40 6.21 4.48 -6.89
C VAL A 40 5.79 3.04 -6.74
N VAL A 41 5.37 2.65 -5.53
CA VAL A 41 5.00 1.27 -5.21
C VAL A 41 3.61 1.25 -4.61
N THR A 42 2.71 0.48 -5.20
CA THR A 42 1.42 0.18 -4.59
C THR A 42 1.46 -1.18 -3.93
N VAL A 43 1.11 -1.22 -2.64
CA VAL A 43 0.94 -2.45 -1.87
C VAL A 43 -0.56 -2.75 -1.78
N ILE A 44 -0.93 -4.02 -1.91
CA ILE A 44 -2.30 -4.50 -1.83
C ILE A 44 -2.33 -5.66 -0.82
N ALA A 45 -3.24 -5.58 0.15
CA ALA A 45 -3.35 -6.56 1.23
C ALA A 45 -4.81 -6.77 1.66
N THR A 46 -5.10 -7.88 2.32
CA THR A 46 -6.45 -8.20 2.83
C THR A 46 -6.84 -7.41 4.07
N GLN A 47 -5.87 -6.75 4.72
CA GLN A 47 -6.02 -5.82 5.83
C GLN A 47 -4.89 -4.77 5.80
N PRO A 48 -5.05 -3.59 6.42
CA PRO A 48 -3.94 -2.67 6.64
C PRO A 48 -2.79 -3.37 7.36
N LEU A 49 -1.56 -3.18 6.87
CA LEU A 49 -0.35 -3.78 7.48
C LEU A 49 0.38 -2.80 8.38
N THR A 50 0.09 -1.50 8.24
CA THR A 50 0.78 -0.42 8.94
C THR A 50 -0.21 0.52 9.61
N GLY A 51 0.15 1.03 10.79
CA GLY A 51 -0.72 1.85 11.62
C GLY A 51 -0.54 3.36 11.43
N ASN A 52 0.62 3.77 10.95
CA ASN A 52 1.00 5.17 10.74
C ASN A 52 0.74 5.66 9.30
N GLU A 53 0.00 4.90 8.50
CA GLU A 53 -0.32 5.21 7.11
C GLU A 53 -1.82 5.01 6.82
N THR A 54 -2.35 5.75 5.83
CA THR A 54 -3.76 5.63 5.45
C THR A 54 -3.93 4.63 4.31
N TRP A 55 -4.39 3.42 4.66
CA TRP A 55 -4.81 2.41 3.69
C TRP A 55 -6.20 2.72 3.12
N GLN A 56 -6.36 2.53 1.81
CA GLN A 56 -7.62 2.71 1.09
C GLN A 56 -8.32 1.37 0.94
N LYS A 57 -9.60 1.28 1.33
CA LYS A 57 -10.40 0.05 1.14
C LYS A 57 -10.94 -0.03 -0.28
N ILE A 58 -10.89 -1.22 -0.89
CA ILE A 58 -11.68 -1.56 -2.09
C ILE A 58 -12.95 -2.24 -1.59
N MET A 59 -14.11 -1.70 -1.95
CA MET A 59 -15.39 -2.27 -1.51
C MET A 59 -15.64 -3.64 -2.17
N PRO A 60 -16.29 -4.59 -1.48
CA PRO A 60 -16.68 -5.86 -2.09
C PRO A 60 -17.45 -5.64 -3.39
N GLY A 61 -17.12 -6.39 -4.44
CA GLY A 61 -17.70 -6.24 -5.77
C GLY A 61 -17.01 -5.19 -6.65
N GLU A 62 -16.10 -4.39 -6.09
CA GLU A 62 -15.31 -3.43 -6.85
C GLU A 62 -13.92 -3.95 -7.23
N TRP A 63 -13.33 -3.28 -8.21
CA TRP A 63 -11.94 -3.46 -8.58
C TRP A 63 -11.22 -2.12 -8.68
N ARG A 64 -9.89 -2.19 -8.67
CA ARG A 64 -8.99 -1.08 -8.99
C ARG A 64 -7.93 -1.55 -9.98
N LEU A 65 -7.55 -0.65 -10.89
CA LEU A 65 -6.46 -0.90 -11.83
C LEU A 65 -5.27 -0.05 -11.42
N PHE A 66 -4.10 -0.68 -11.43
CA PHE A 66 -2.84 -0.03 -11.15
C PHE A 66 -1.88 -0.26 -12.33
N CYS A 67 -1.10 0.76 -12.67
CA CYS A 67 -0.04 0.70 -13.67
C CYS A 67 1.16 1.49 -13.16
N LEU A 68 2.35 0.89 -13.19
CA LEU A 68 3.59 1.51 -12.71
C LEU A 68 3.46 2.12 -11.30
N GLY A 69 2.78 1.41 -10.40
CA GLY A 69 2.55 1.87 -9.03
C GLY A 69 1.42 2.89 -8.87
N GLU A 70 0.85 3.43 -9.94
CA GLU A 70 -0.24 4.41 -9.91
C GLU A 70 -1.62 3.78 -10.02
N ARG A 71 -2.61 4.32 -9.31
CA ARG A 71 -4.03 3.98 -9.52
C ARG A 71 -4.55 4.65 -10.79
N ILE A 72 -5.09 3.86 -11.70
CA ILE A 72 -5.69 4.31 -12.95
C ILE A 72 -7.21 4.46 -12.81
N VAL A 73 -7.85 3.56 -12.06
CA VAL A 73 -9.30 3.53 -11.76
C VAL A 73 -9.47 3.14 -10.30
#